data_AF-A0A524AST9-F1
#
_entry.id   AF-A0A524AST9-F1
#
_cell.length_a   1.000
_cell.length_b   1.000
_cell.length_c   1.000
_cell.angle_alpha   90.00
_cell.angle_beta   90.00
_cell.angle_gamma   90.00
#
_symmetry.space_group_name_H-M   'P 1'
#
loop_
_entity.id
_entity.type
_entity.pdbx_description
1 polymer ?
#
loop_
_entity_poly.entity_id
_entity_poly.type
_entity_poly.pdbx_seq_one_letter_code
_entity_poly.pdbx_strand_id
1 'polypeptide(L)'
;MMTDLIRFVPEDHRSPVARQEQREVIFQALRRHFPHGVSWGPSPEDASLRVTLPRGVSARELSEWARQEKVIFSFDPDAKRQAHEHGVEDACDAMYLYWSHLEQAEVEEGIRRLGKLIVRYMDRADGFGSSSHCFIGP
;
A
#
# COMPACT_ATOMS: atom_id res chain seq x y z
N MET A 1 19.07 -13.28 -11.51
CA MET A 1 19.28 -11.83 -11.41
C MET A 1 18.01 -11.27 -10.80
N MET A 2 18.05 -10.71 -9.58
CA MET A 2 16.84 -10.14 -8.98
C MET A 2 16.48 -8.88 -9.76
N THR A 3 15.29 -8.87 -10.34
CA THR A 3 14.72 -7.73 -11.05
C THR A 3 14.75 -6.53 -10.11
N ASP A 4 15.48 -5.49 -10.50
CA ASP A 4 15.72 -4.32 -9.68
C ASP A 4 14.45 -3.46 -9.50
N LEU A 5 13.48 -3.64 -10.42
CA LEU A 5 12.18 -2.98 -10.46
C LEU A 5 11.06 -3.99 -10.23
N ILE A 6 10.24 -3.77 -9.20
CA ILE A 6 9.08 -4.61 -8.85
C ILE A 6 7.80 -3.87 -9.21
N ARG A 7 6.90 -4.53 -9.93
CA ARG A 7 5.70 -3.91 -10.53
C ARG A 7 4.44 -4.61 -10.04
N PHE A 8 3.77 -4.05 -9.05
CA PHE A 8 2.45 -4.50 -8.59
C PHE A 8 1.31 -3.95 -9.44
N VAL A 9 1.41 -4.08 -10.76
CA VAL A 9 0.42 -3.59 -11.75
C VAL A 9 -0.03 -4.76 -12.63
N PRO A 10 -1.23 -4.72 -13.24
CA PRO A 10 -1.65 -5.80 -14.13
C PRO A 10 -0.73 -5.91 -15.36
N GLU A 11 -0.36 -7.13 -15.76
CA GLU A 11 0.17 -7.39 -17.09
C GLU A 11 -1.01 -7.51 -18.07
N ASP A 12 -0.92 -6.83 -19.22
CA ASP A 12 -2.01 -6.59 -20.18
C ASP A 12 -2.64 -7.87 -20.79
N HIS A 13 -2.11 -9.07 -20.52
CA HIS A 13 -2.55 -10.30 -21.16
C HIS A 13 -2.84 -11.42 -20.14
N ARG A 14 -4.15 -11.69 -19.97
CA ARG A 14 -4.77 -12.67 -19.06
C ARG A 14 -4.51 -12.37 -17.59
N SER A 15 -5.58 -12.02 -16.87
CA SER A 15 -5.62 -12.16 -15.41
C SER A 15 -5.40 -13.63 -15.06
N PRO A 16 -4.22 -14.04 -14.57
CA PRO A 16 -4.07 -15.37 -14.02
C PRO A 16 -4.69 -15.26 -12.64
N VAL A 17 -5.78 -16.00 -12.41
CA VAL A 17 -6.27 -16.24 -11.04
C VAL A 17 -5.05 -16.62 -10.20
N ALA A 18 -4.68 -15.76 -9.24
CA ALA A 18 -3.47 -15.98 -8.44
C ALA A 18 -3.55 -17.37 -7.79
N ARG A 19 -2.53 -18.21 -8.00
CA ARG A 19 -2.50 -19.55 -7.40
C ARG A 19 -2.57 -19.41 -5.87
N GLN A 20 -3.22 -20.36 -5.21
CA GLN A 20 -3.40 -20.32 -3.75
C GLN A 20 -2.07 -20.13 -3.01
N GLU A 21 -1.01 -20.78 -3.49
CA GLU A 21 0.36 -20.64 -2.96
C GLU A 21 0.89 -19.20 -3.07
N GLN A 22 0.65 -18.52 -4.19
CA GLN A 22 1.04 -17.11 -4.38
C GLN A 22 0.23 -16.17 -3.49
N ARG A 23 -1.04 -16.51 -3.21
CA ARG A 23 -1.87 -15.79 -2.24
C ARG A 23 -1.29 -15.89 -0.83
N GLU A 24 -0.88 -17.08 -0.40
CA GLU A 24 -0.31 -17.26 0.94
C GLU A 24 1.01 -16.49 1.10
N VAL A 25 1.86 -16.49 0.07
CA VAL A 25 3.12 -15.74 0.05
C VAL A 25 2.89 -14.24 0.28
N ILE A 26 1.97 -13.61 -0.48
CA ILE A 26 1.74 -12.18 -0.31
C ILE A 26 1.13 -11.88 1.07
N PHE A 27 0.20 -12.70 1.56
CA PHE A 27 -0.39 -12.51 2.89
C PHE A 27 0.64 -12.66 4.00
N GLN A 28 1.57 -13.59 3.87
CA GLN A 28 2.66 -13.77 4.81
C GLN A 28 3.61 -12.56 4.81
N ALA A 29 3.99 -12.07 3.63
CA ALA A 29 4.84 -10.88 3.49
C ALA A 29 4.16 -9.64 4.10
N LEU A 30 2.86 -9.44 3.85
CA LEU A 30 2.08 -8.33 4.40
C LEU A 30 2.07 -8.36 5.92
N ARG A 31 1.75 -9.51 6.51
CA ARG A 31 1.76 -9.69 7.97
C ARG A 31 3.11 -9.40 8.61
N ARG A 32 4.22 -9.64 7.90
CA ARG A 32 5.58 -9.45 8.41
C ARG A 32 6.07 -8.01 8.30
N HIS A 33 5.64 -7.27 7.28
CA HIS A 33 6.26 -5.99 6.92
C HIS A 33 5.33 -4.78 6.98
N PHE A 34 4.00 -4.98 6.88
CA PHE A 34 3.08 -3.85 6.97
C PHE A 34 2.84 -3.44 8.42
N PRO A 35 2.82 -2.13 8.71
CA PRO A 35 2.52 -1.64 10.05
C PRO A 35 1.05 -1.86 10.39
N HIS A 36 0.75 -1.89 11.68
CA HIS A 36 -0.60 -2.15 12.22
C HIS A 36 -1.69 -1.18 11.74
N GLY A 37 -1.32 0.01 11.25
CA GLY A 37 -2.25 1.01 10.71
C GLY A 37 -2.72 0.72 9.27
N VAL A 38 -2.21 -0.35 8.64
CA VAL A 38 -2.58 -0.74 7.28
C VAL A 38 -3.55 -1.91 7.34
N SER A 39 -4.65 -1.80 6.61
CA SER A 39 -5.60 -2.90 6.41
C SER A 39 -5.50 -3.43 4.99
N TRP A 40 -5.71 -4.72 4.78
CA TRP A 40 -5.72 -5.31 3.43
C TRP A 40 -6.78 -6.40 3.30
N GLY A 41 -7.31 -6.55 2.09
CA GLY A 41 -8.33 -7.53 1.77
C GLY A 41 -8.45 -7.77 0.26
N PRO A 42 -9.15 -8.84 -0.15
CA PRO A 42 -9.42 -9.08 -1.56
C PRO A 42 -10.20 -7.90 -2.16
N SER A 43 -9.83 -7.47 -3.36
CA SER A 43 -10.62 -6.50 -4.11
C SER A 43 -11.90 -7.17 -4.62
N PRO A 44 -13.08 -6.52 -4.54
CA PRO A 44 -14.33 -7.09 -5.06
C PRO A 44 -14.38 -7.14 -6.59
N GLU A 45 -13.67 -6.23 -7.27
CA GLU A 45 -13.78 -6.04 -8.72
C GLU A 45 -12.72 -6.82 -9.51
N ASP A 46 -11.63 -7.25 -8.88
CA ASP A 46 -10.47 -7.81 -9.59
C ASP A 46 -9.70 -8.84 -8.74
N ALA A 47 -8.84 -9.64 -9.40
CA ALA A 47 -7.93 -10.57 -8.73
C ALA A 47 -6.74 -9.86 -8.04
N SER A 48 -6.96 -8.63 -7.58
CA SER A 48 -5.99 -7.79 -6.89
C SER A 48 -6.28 -7.72 -5.39
N LEU A 49 -5.30 -7.23 -4.65
CA LEU A 49 -5.38 -7.04 -3.22
C LEU A 49 -5.52 -5.55 -2.97
N ARG A 50 -6.63 -5.16 -2.37
CA ARG A 50 -6.84 -3.80 -1.90
C ARG A 50 -6.14 -3.64 -0.56
N VAL A 51 -5.24 -2.66 -0.48
CA VAL A 51 -4.59 -2.25 0.75
C VAL A 51 -5.07 -0.85 1.09
N THR A 52 -5.79 -0.73 2.19
CA THR A 52 -6.19 0.55 2.78
C THR A 52 -5.03 1.11 3.59
N LEU A 53 -4.55 2.28 3.15
CA LEU A 53 -3.45 2.99 3.79
C LEU A 53 -3.91 3.62 5.12
N PRO A 54 -2.97 3.92 6.03
CA PRO A 54 -3.29 4.59 7.28
C PRO A 54 -3.84 6.00 7.02
N ARG A 55 -4.60 6.52 7.98
CA ARG A 55 -5.06 7.92 7.94
C ARG A 55 -3.88 8.87 7.78
N GLY A 56 -4.02 9.85 6.89
CA GLY A 56 -2.99 10.85 6.61
C GLY A 56 -1.91 10.40 5.62
N VAL A 57 -1.90 9.13 5.19
CA VAL A 57 -0.98 8.68 4.13
C VAL A 57 -1.63 8.86 2.77
N SER A 58 -1.04 9.70 1.90
CA SER A 58 -1.50 9.82 0.53
C SER A 58 -0.93 8.70 -0.35
N ALA A 59 -1.80 7.96 -1.06
CA ALA A 59 -1.37 6.95 -2.02
C ALA A 59 -0.55 7.56 -3.16
N ARG A 60 -0.89 8.79 -3.57
CA ARG A 60 -0.19 9.53 -4.62
C ARG A 60 1.26 9.83 -4.21
N GLU A 61 1.48 10.45 -3.06
CA GLU A 61 2.83 10.77 -2.59
C GLU A 61 3.63 9.51 -2.27
N LEU A 62 2.99 8.50 -1.67
CA LEU A 62 3.60 7.20 -1.43
C LEU A 62 4.05 6.55 -2.75
N SER A 63 3.31 6.72 -3.84
CA SER A 63 3.70 6.20 -5.15
C SER A 63 4.98 6.86 -5.68
N GLU A 64 5.20 8.14 -5.41
CA GLU A 64 6.43 8.84 -5.80
C GLU A 64 7.64 8.30 -5.02
N TRP A 65 7.47 8.04 -3.73
CA TRP A 65 8.53 7.46 -2.90
C TRP A 65 8.79 6.00 -3.27
N ALA A 66 7.74 5.23 -3.56
CA ALA A 66 7.84 3.85 -4.02
C ALA A 66 8.62 3.75 -5.33
N ARG A 67 8.41 4.68 -6.27
CA ARG A 67 9.17 4.72 -7.53
C ARG A 67 10.67 4.92 -7.31
N GLN A 68 11.06 5.70 -6.28
CA GLN A 68 12.46 5.88 -5.90
C GLN A 68 13.06 4.57 -5.35
N GLU A 69 12.27 3.80 -4.60
CA GLU A 69 12.62 2.45 -4.13
C GLU A 69 12.36 1.35 -5.18
N LYS A 70 12.08 1.74 -6.43
CA LYS A 70 11.85 0.84 -7.57
C LYS A 70 10.70 -0.14 -7.35
N VAL A 71 9.63 0.36 -6.72
CA VAL A 71 8.36 -0.33 -6.58
C VAL A 71 7.28 0.51 -7.27
N ILE A 72 6.49 -0.12 -8.12
CA ILE A 72 5.34 0.51 -8.80
C ILE A 72 4.08 -0.22 -8.36
N PHE A 73 3.02 0.50 -8.01
CA PHE A 73 1.72 -0.06 -7.67
C PHE A 73 0.60 0.77 -8.30
N SER A 74 -0.58 0.17 -8.41
CA SER A 74 -1.79 0.87 -8.86
C SER A 74 -2.52 1.50 -7.68
N PHE A 75 -3.07 2.70 -7.85
CA PHE A 75 -3.95 3.33 -6.87
C PHE A 75 -5.03 4.11 -7.61
N ASP A 76 -6.17 4.34 -6.95
CA ASP A 76 -7.25 5.14 -7.52
C ASP A 76 -7.16 6.58 -6.95
N PRO A 77 -6.81 7.59 -7.77
CA PRO A 77 -6.61 8.96 -7.28
C PRO A 77 -7.91 9.62 -6.80
N ASP A 78 -9.07 9.12 -7.24
CA ASP A 78 -10.38 9.65 -6.89
C ASP A 78 -11.04 8.88 -5.72
N ALA A 79 -10.43 7.81 -5.20
CA ALA A 79 -11.04 6.94 -4.17
C ALA A 79 -11.49 7.73 -2.94
N LYS A 80 -10.64 8.64 -2.46
CA LYS A 80 -10.95 9.48 -1.30
C LYS A 80 -12.08 10.47 -1.61
N ARG A 81 -12.06 11.08 -2.81
CA ARG A 81 -13.12 12.00 -3.26
C ARG A 81 -14.46 11.27 -3.34
N GLN A 82 -14.48 10.12 -4.02
CA GLN A 82 -15.67 9.30 -4.15
C GLN A 82 -16.21 8.90 -2.77
N ALA A 83 -15.35 8.47 -1.85
CA ALA A 83 -15.77 8.13 -0.49
C ALA A 83 -16.38 9.33 0.25
N HIS A 84 -15.81 10.54 0.12
CA HIS A 84 -16.40 11.76 0.65
C HIS A 84 -17.76 12.10 0.02
N GLU A 85 -17.93 11.92 -1.30
CA GLU A 85 -19.21 12.11 -2.00
C GLU A 85 -20.29 11.13 -1.51
N HIS A 86 -19.89 9.95 -1.06
CA HIS A 86 -20.76 8.96 -0.42
C HIS A 86 -20.96 9.18 1.09
N GLY A 87 -20.52 10.33 1.63
CA GLY A 87 -20.69 10.68 3.04
C GLY A 87 -19.73 9.97 4.00
N VAL A 88 -18.65 9.36 3.50
CA VAL A 88 -17.59 8.80 4.34
C VAL A 88 -16.61 9.92 4.70
N GLU A 89 -16.78 10.50 5.88
CA GLU A 89 -15.79 11.38 6.48
C GLU A 89 -14.52 10.57 6.82
N ASP A 90 -13.34 11.18 6.66
CA ASP A 90 -12.03 10.54 6.91
C ASP A 90 -11.69 9.30 6.06
N ALA A 91 -12.16 9.26 4.81
CA ALA A 91 -11.79 8.21 3.87
C ALA A 91 -10.26 8.09 3.72
N CYS A 92 -9.76 6.86 3.92
CA CYS A 92 -8.35 6.53 3.75
C CYS A 92 -8.08 6.17 2.29
N ASP A 93 -6.91 6.57 1.78
CA ASP A 93 -6.46 6.17 0.46
C ASP A 93 -6.23 4.65 0.40
N ALA A 94 -6.29 4.09 -0.81
CA ALA A 94 -6.02 2.68 -1.04
C ALA A 94 -5.05 2.48 -2.20
N MET A 95 -4.24 1.42 -2.12
CA MET A 95 -3.45 0.90 -3.22
C MET A 95 -3.91 -0.50 -3.59
N TYR A 96 -3.75 -0.86 -4.85
CA TYR A 96 -4.09 -2.15 -5.43
C TYR A 96 -2.82 -2.85 -5.85
N LEU A 97 -2.60 -4.03 -5.29
CA LEU A 97 -1.43 -4.83 -5.59
C LEU A 97 -1.83 -5.98 -6.52
N TYR A 98 -1.14 -6.08 -7.65
CA TYR A 98 -1.24 -7.19 -8.60
C TYR A 98 0.07 -7.98 -8.54
N TRP A 99 0.04 -9.26 -8.14
CA TRP A 99 1.26 -10.03 -7.86
C TRP A 99 1.29 -11.41 -8.53
N SER A 100 0.27 -11.77 -9.29
CA SER A 100 0.16 -13.10 -9.92
C SER A 100 1.31 -13.42 -10.87
N HIS A 101 1.95 -12.41 -11.44
CA HIS A 101 3.08 -12.53 -12.36
C HIS A 101 4.46 -12.43 -11.66
N LEU A 102 4.51 -12.06 -10.37
CA LEU A 102 5.74 -11.87 -9.62
C LEU A 102 6.21 -13.18 -8.98
N GLU A 103 7.53 -13.36 -8.88
CA GLU A 103 8.13 -14.44 -8.10
C GLU A 103 8.00 -14.19 -6.60
N GLN A 104 8.03 -15.25 -5.79
CA GLN A 104 7.92 -15.15 -4.33
C GLN A 104 8.94 -14.17 -3.71
N ALA A 105 10.18 -14.17 -4.21
CA ALA A 105 11.22 -13.27 -3.74
C ALA A 105 10.93 -11.80 -4.09
N GLU A 106 10.34 -11.53 -5.26
CA GLU A 106 9.95 -10.19 -5.67
C GLU A 106 8.76 -9.68 -4.85
N VAL A 107 7.79 -10.54 -4.56
CA VAL A 107 6.66 -10.20 -3.69
C VAL A 107 7.16 -9.84 -2.30
N GLU A 108 8.00 -10.68 -1.69
CA GLU A 108 8.53 -10.41 -0.34
C GLU A 108 9.32 -9.10 -0.30
N GLU A 109 10.24 -8.89 -1.25
CA GLU A 109 11.06 -7.69 -1.33
C GLU A 109 10.22 -6.43 -1.59
N GLY A 110 9.23 -6.50 -2.49
CA GLY A 110 8.35 -5.40 -2.82
C GLY A 110 7.49 -4.98 -1.62
N ILE A 111 6.89 -5.95 -0.93
CA ILE A 111 6.12 -5.72 0.29
C ILE A 111 7.01 -5.19 1.42
N ARG A 112 8.25 -5.69 1.55
CA ARG A 112 9.23 -5.19 2.52
C ARG A 112 9.60 -3.73 2.27
N ARG A 113 9.81 -3.33 1.01
CA ARG A 113 10.08 -1.93 0.63
C ARG A 113 8.87 -1.04 0.92
N LEU A 114 7.68 -1.45 0.53
CA LEU A 114 6.44 -0.71 0.80
C LEU A 114 6.18 -0.54 2.29
N GLY A 115 6.34 -1.59 3.09
CA GLY A 115 6.16 -1.52 4.55
C GLY A 115 7.08 -0.48 5.20
N LYS A 116 8.37 -0.46 4.82
CA LYS A 116 9.33 0.55 5.29
C LYS A 116 8.96 1.97 4.85
N LEU A 117 8.48 2.14 3.62
CA LEU A 117 8.05 3.44 3.12
C LEU A 117 6.82 3.97 3.86
N ILE A 118 5.83 3.13 4.12
CA ILE A 118 4.63 3.51 4.88
C ILE A 118 5.04 3.97 6.28
N VAL A 119 5.89 3.22 6.98
CA VAL A 119 6.40 3.63 8.32
C VAL A 119 7.13 4.97 8.25
N ARG A 120 8.03 5.17 7.27
CA ARG A 120 8.73 6.45 7.08
C ARG A 120 7.78 7.60 6.78
N TYR A 121 6.72 7.35 6.01
CA TYR A 121 5.73 8.37 5.69
C TYR A 121 4.94 8.75 6.95
N MET A 122 4.51 7.76 7.74
CA MET A 122 3.81 7.99 9.01
C MET A 122 4.67 8.79 10.00
N ASP A 123 5.95 8.44 10.15
CA ASP A 123 6.91 9.16 11.01
C ASP A 123 7.08 10.62 10.58
N ARG A 124 7.17 10.87 9.27
CA ARG A 124 7.21 12.23 8.71
C ARG A 124 5.92 12.99 8.96
N ALA A 125 4.76 12.35 8.77
CA ALA A 125 3.46 12.99 8.99
C ALA A 125 3.26 13.36 10.47
N ASP A 126 3.71 12.50 11.40
CA ASP A 126 3.67 12.76 12.85
C ASP A 126 4.63 13.90 13.25
N GLY A 127 5.82 13.95 12.61
CA GLY A 127 6.79 15.03 12.76
C GLY A 127 6.30 16.41 12.31
N PHE A 128 5.32 16.48 11.40
CA PHE A 128 4.63 17.73 11.01
C PHE A 128 3.39 18.04 11.85
N GLY A 129 2.93 17.11 12.70
CA GLY A 129 1.76 17.26 13.59
C GLY A 129 2.08 17.75 15.00
N SER A 130 3.35 17.81 15.42
CA SER A 130 3.73 18.38 16.72
C SER A 130 3.91 19.89 16.66
N SER A 131 2.81 20.60 16.47
CA SER A 131 2.64 21.98 16.94
C SER A 131 1.27 22.12 17.58
N SER A 132 1.12 21.49 18.74
CA SER A 132 0.25 21.97 19.81
C SER A 132 0.85 21.51 21.13
N HIS A 133 1.86 22.26 21.56
CA HIS A 133 2.17 22.41 22.97
C HIS A 133 0.89 22.86 23.69
N CYS A 134 0.30 21.96 24.47
CA CYS A 134 -0.44 22.32 25.66
C CYS A 134 -0.17 21.26 26.74
N PHE A 135 1.11 21.14 27.10
CA PHE A 135 1.46 20.70 28.45
C PHE A 135 1.18 21.90 29.36
N ILE A 136 -0.02 21.95 29.94
CA ILE A 136 -0.32 22.87 31.04
C ILE A 136 0.05 22.14 32.32
N GLY A 137 1.13 22.61 32.94
CA GLY A 137 1.50 22.34 34.32
C GLY A 137 2.60 23.32 34.75
N PRO A 138 2.71 23.64 36.05
CA PRO A 138 1.94 23.15 37.20
C PRO A 138 0.68 23.98 37.50
#